data_AF-A0A959E1R2-F1
#
_entry.id   AF-A0A959E1R2-F1
#
_cell.length_a   1.000
_cell.length_b   1.000
_cell.length_c   1.000
_cell.angle_alpha   90.00
_cell.angle_beta   90.00
_cell.angle_gamma   90.00
#
_symmetry.space_group_name_H-M   'P 1'
#
loop_
_entity.id
_entity.type
_entity.pdbx_description
1 polymer ?
#
loop_
_entity_poly.entity_id
_entity_poly.type
_entity_poly.pdbx_seq_one_letter_code
_entity_poly.pdbx_strand_id
1 'polypeptide(L)' 'MKKKNLWTLVRILFLLLTILTFTPFVIPKGVFKPELLGMPYTLWMGILINLLMVALVWWGTRVHPGREEPES' A
#
# COMPACT_ATOMS: atom_id res chain seq x y z
N MET A 1 -16.76 -13.76 -3.90
CA MET A 1 -15.59 -14.24 -3.11
C MET A 1 -15.92 -14.10 -1.63
N LYS A 2 -15.62 -15.10 -0.78
CA LYS A 2 -15.88 -15.04 0.67
C LYS A 2 -15.16 -13.82 1.29
N LYS A 3 -15.80 -13.07 2.19
CA LYS A 3 -15.22 -11.87 2.86
C LYS A 3 -13.83 -12.16 3.46
N LYS A 4 -13.63 -13.36 3.99
CA LYS A 4 -12.35 -13.87 4.53
C LYS A 4 -11.22 -13.90 3.47
N ASN A 5 -11.53 -14.25 2.23
CA ASN A 5 -10.55 -14.30 1.14
C ASN A 5 -10.18 -12.89 0.66
N LEU A 6 -11.15 -11.98 0.66
CA LEU A 6 -10.92 -10.58 0.28
C LEU A 6 -10.05 -9.86 1.31
N TRP A 7 -10.24 -10.13 2.60
CA TRP A 7 -9.37 -9.63 3.67
C TRP A 7 -7.93 -10.16 3.58
N THR A 8 -7.75 -11.47 3.31
CA THR A 8 -6.43 -12.05 3.08
C THR A 8 -5.75 -11.42 1.87
N LEU A 9 -6.50 -11.13 0.79
CA LEU A 9 -5.97 -10.45 -0.39
C LEU A 9 -5.46 -9.04 -0.06
N VAL A 10 -6.24 -8.23 0.66
CA VAL A 10 -5.83 -6.88 1.10
C VAL A 10 -4.55 -6.94 1.94
N ARG A 11 -4.47 -7.89 2.87
CA ARG A 11 -3.30 -8.07 3.73
C ARG A 11 -2.04 -8.46 2.94
N ILE A 12 -2.18 -9.34 1.94
CA ILE A 12 -1.07 -9.71 1.04
C ILE A 12 -0.66 -8.52 0.18
N LEU A 13 -1.62 -7.78 -0.37
CA LEU A 13 -1.35 -6.59 -1.20
C LEU A 13 -0.60 -5.51 -0.40
N PHE A 14 -0.97 -5.31 0.86
CA PHE A 14 -0.32 -4.35 1.76
C PHE A 14 1.13 -4.74 2.06
N LEU A 15 1.38 -6.02 2.34
CA LEU A 15 2.73 -6.56 2.51
C LEU A 15 3.58 -6.38 1.24
N LEU A 16 3.02 -6.70 0.07
CA LEU A 16 3.70 -6.53 -1.21
C LEU A 16 4.03 -5.06 -1.48
N LEU A 17 3.09 -4.13 -1.27
CA LEU A 17 3.35 -2.69 -1.41
C LEU A 17 4.49 -2.24 -0.50
N THR A 18 4.49 -2.71 0.75
CA THR A 18 5.52 -2.34 1.75
C THR A 18 6.91 -2.79 1.29
N ILE A 19 7.03 -4.01 0.78
CA ILE A 19 8.29 -4.53 0.23
C ILE A 19 8.70 -3.70 -0.99
N LEU A 20 7.75 -3.38 -1.88
CA LEU A 20 8.00 -2.59 -3.07
C LEU A 20 8.56 -1.20 -2.75
N THR A 21 8.11 -0.57 -1.66
CA THR A 21 8.61 0.74 -1.21
C THR A 21 10.13 0.76 -0.99
N PHE A 22 10.71 -0.35 -0.52
CA PHE A 22 12.16 -0.46 -0.30
C PHE A 22 12.92 -0.99 -1.52
N THR A 23 12.23 -1.32 -2.61
CA THR A 23 12.91 -1.75 -3.84
C THR A 23 13.47 -0.55 -4.62
N PRO A 24 14.56 -0.76 -5.39
CA PRO A 24 15.13 0.28 -6.24
C PRO A 24 14.18 0.82 -7.32
N PHE A 25 13.00 0.20 -7.49
CA PHE A 25 11.92 0.69 -8.32
C PHE A 25 11.32 2.00 -7.79
N VAL A 26 11.21 2.13 -6.46
CA VAL A 26 10.68 3.31 -5.77
C VAL A 26 11.80 4.24 -5.31
N ILE A 27 12.92 3.64 -4.87
CA ILE A 27 14.09 4.37 -4.40
C ILE A 27 15.25 4.10 -5.38
N PRO A 28 15.26 4.74 -6.56
CA PRO A 28 16.37 4.59 -7.49
C PRO A 28 17.65 5.09 -6.84
N LYS A 29 18.68 4.26 -6.88
CA LYS A 29 19.99 4.61 -6.32
C LYS A 29 20.67 5.61 -7.26
N GLY A 30 20.85 6.85 -6.80
CA GLY A 30 21.69 7.85 -7.47
C GLY A 30 21.05 8.56 -8.67
N VAL A 31 19.73 8.42 -8.89
CA VAL A 31 19.03 9.13 -9.99
C VAL A 31 17.87 9.93 -9.41
N PHE A 32 17.94 11.26 -9.55
CA PHE A 32 16.90 12.19 -9.06
C PHE A 32 15.79 12.45 -10.10
N LYS A 33 16.02 12.07 -11.35
CA LYS A 33 15.09 12.25 -12.46
C LYS A 33 14.18 11.02 -12.63
N PRO A 34 12.91 11.19 -13.04
CA PRO A 34 12.25 12.45 -13.39
C PRO A 34 11.82 13.27 -12.16
N GLU A 35 12.03 14.58 -12.25
CA GLU A 35 11.55 15.54 -11.25
C GLU A 35 10.12 15.94 -11.59
N LEU A 36 9.25 15.93 -10.58
CA LEU A 36 7.86 16.35 -10.71
C LEU A 36 7.63 17.58 -9.83
N LEU A 37 7.26 18.70 -10.42
CA LEU A 37 7.09 19.99 -9.71
C LEU A 37 8.36 20.41 -8.93
N GLY A 38 9.55 20.09 -9.44
CA GLY A 38 10.83 20.35 -8.75
C GLY A 38 11.12 19.40 -7.57
N MET A 39 10.26 18.40 -7.33
CA MET A 39 10.52 17.34 -6.35
C MET A 39 11.24 16.16 -7.01
N PRO A 40 12.26 15.59 -6.35
CA PRO A 40 12.96 14.41 -6.87
C PRO A 40 12.06 13.18 -6.88
N TYR A 41 12.37 12.22 -7.77
CA TYR A 41 11.60 10.98 -7.96
C TYR A 41 11.18 10.29 -6.67
N THR A 42 12.15 10.05 -5.78
CA THR A 42 11.93 9.37 -4.51
C THR A 42 10.90 10.07 -3.62
N LEU A 43 10.85 11.41 -3.64
CA LEU A 43 9.93 12.19 -2.81
C LEU A 43 8.49 12.04 -3.28
N TRP A 44 8.23 12.35 -4.56
CA TRP A 44 6.86 12.30 -5.07
C TRP A 44 6.34 10.86 -5.21
N MET A 45 7.22 9.89 -5.52
CA MET A 45 6.87 8.47 -5.48
C MET A 45 6.56 7.98 -4.07
N GLY A 46 7.33 8.44 -3.07
CA GLY A 46 7.05 8.11 -1.66
C GLY A 46 5.67 8.60 -1.23
N ILE A 47 5.30 9.82 -1.61
CA ILE A 47 3.96 10.38 -1.35
C ILE A 47 2.88 9.55 -2.05
N LEU A 48 3.08 9.21 -3.33
CA LEU A 48 2.14 8.42 -4.11
C LEU A 48 1.90 7.03 -3.47
N ILE A 49 2.97 6.35 -3.06
CA ILE A 49 2.86 5.04 -2.41
C ILE A 49 2.18 5.15 -1.05
N ASN A 50 2.46 6.20 -0.28
CA ASN A 50 1.78 6.41 1.00
C ASN A 50 0.27 6.60 0.79
N LEU A 51 -0.14 7.41 -0.19
CA LEU A 51 -1.53 7.58 -0.58
C LEU A 51 -2.18 6.25 -1.01
N LEU A 52 -1.48 5.45 -1.81
CA LEU A 52 -1.95 4.12 -2.21
C LEU A 52 -2.11 3.18 -1.01
N MET A 53 -1.18 3.18 -0.05
CA MET A 53 -1.30 2.40 1.17
C MET A 53 -2.49 2.83 2.02
N VAL A 54 -2.70 4.13 2.20
CA VAL A 54 -3.87 4.65 2.95
C VAL A 54 -5.17 4.28 2.25
N ALA A 55 -5.25 4.43 0.93
CA ALA A 55 -6.43 4.02 0.14
C ALA A 55 -6.69 2.51 0.24
N LEU A 56 -5.62 1.69 0.21
CA LEU A 56 -5.71 0.24 0.36
C LEU A 56 -6.19 -0.16 1.76
N VAL A 57 -5.67 0.48 2.81
CA VAL A 57 -6.12 0.23 4.20
C VAL A 57 -7.57 0.67 4.38
N TRP A 58 -7.95 1.84 3.85
CA TRP A 58 -9.32 2.33 3.89
C TRP A 58 -10.29 1.41 3.14
N TRP A 59 -9.89 0.87 2.00
CA TRP A 59 -10.65 -0.18 1.32
C TRP A 59 -10.69 -1.46 2.17
N GLY A 60 -9.57 -1.80 2.79
CA GLY A 60 -9.43 -2.91 3.72
C GLY A 60 -10.39 -2.83 4.90
N THR A 61 -10.61 -1.65 5.49
CA THR A 61 -11.53 -1.48 6.62
C THR A 61 -12.99 -1.69 6.21
N ARG A 62 -13.38 -1.33 4.98
CA ARG A 62 -14.71 -1.62 4.40
C ARG A 62 -14.92 -3.12 4.15
N VAL A 63 -13.85 -3.81 3.78
CA VAL A 63 -13.85 -5.24 3.46
C VAL A 63 -13.61 -6.11 4.69
N HIS A 64 -13.11 -5.52 5.77
CA HIS A 64 -12.83 -6.18 7.03
C HIS A 64 -14.11 -6.95 7.43
N PRO A 65 -14.07 -8.29 7.45
CA PRO A 65 -15.18 -9.06 7.98
C PRO A 65 -15.32 -8.60 9.43
N GLY A 66 -16.36 -7.82 9.72
CA GLY A 66 -16.67 -7.43 11.09
C GLY A 66 -16.58 -8.67 11.96
N ARG A 67 -15.92 -8.52 13.12
CA ARG A 67 -15.79 -9.56 14.15
C ARG A 67 -17.06 -10.41 14.16
N GLU A 68 -16.99 -11.61 13.60
CA GLU A 68 -17.82 -12.70 14.08
C GLU A 68 -17.15 -13.07 15.40
N GLU A 69 -17.42 -12.28 16.45
CA GLU A 69 -17.17 -12.72 17.81
C GLU A 69 -18.10 -13.92 18.03
N PRO A 70 -17.58 -15.14 18.23
CA PRO A 70 -18.39 -16.16 18.86
C PRO A 70 -18.57 -15.69 20.29
N GLU A 71 -19.73 -15.14 20.58
CA GLU A 71 -20.22 -15.05 21.95
C GLU A 71 -20.46 -16.48 22.44
N SER A 72 -19.45 -17.11 23.04
CA SER A 72 -19.59 -18.28 23.92
C SER A 72 -18.34 -18.51 24.75
#